data_AF-A0A950WQ97-F1
#
_entry.id   AF-A0A950WQ97-F1
#
_cell.length_a   1.000
_cell.length_b   1.000
_cell.length_c   1.000
_cell.angle_alpha   90.00
_cell.angle_beta   90.00
_cell.angle_gamma   90.00
#
_symmetry.space_group_name_H-M   'P 1'
#
loop_
_entity.id
_entity.type
_entity.pdbx_description
1 polymer ?
#
loop_
_entity_poly.entity_id
_entity_poly.type
_entity_poly.pdbx_seq_one_letter_code
_entity_poly.pdbx_strand_id
1 'polypeptide(L)'
;MNTPPLYIRINDRDNVAIAGGSGGLPAGTKFPDGLVLRERVPQGHKISLTDIAEGAPIIRYGEVIGSAAVPIARGSWVSEAKVRMPEPPELDSLPLATKTPPPPEPLEGYTFEGYLNADGSVGTRNLLGISTSVQCVAGVLEYAARRIREELLPRYPNVDGVVPLIHTYGCGVAIKAPGAAVPIRTIRNIARNPNFGGAPMVVGLGCEKLIPEWILTERGPDQPRGLVNEDADIGVVGPQPAPGNTPDIVRLQDESHRSFGDMVASIMGMAEKRLSELNRRKRTTCPASDLVVGLQ
;
A
#
# COMPACT_ATOMS: atom_id res chain seq x y z
N MET A 1 1.50 -38.42 15.10
CA MET A 1 0.04 -38.52 15.30
C MET A 1 -0.62 -38.21 13.97
N ASN A 2 -1.44 -39.11 13.44
CA ASN A 2 -2.14 -38.87 12.16
C ASN A 2 -3.22 -37.82 12.41
N THR A 3 -2.98 -36.58 11.98
CA THR A 3 -4.02 -35.56 11.93
C THR A 3 -5.16 -36.09 11.06
N PRO A 4 -6.43 -35.98 11.49
CA PRO A 4 -7.56 -36.38 10.64
C PRO A 4 -7.51 -35.63 9.30
N PRO A 5 -7.96 -36.24 8.20
CA PRO A 5 -7.96 -35.59 6.91
C PRO A 5 -8.89 -34.38 6.94
N LEU A 6 -8.44 -33.28 6.35
CA LEU A 6 -9.14 -32.00 6.36
C LEU A 6 -9.40 -31.54 4.94
N TYR A 7 -10.58 -30.98 4.70
CA TYR A 7 -10.85 -30.12 3.56
C TYR A 7 -11.47 -28.81 4.06
N ILE A 8 -11.39 -27.76 3.25
CA ILE A 8 -11.98 -26.45 3.55
C ILE A 8 -13.04 -26.14 2.49
N ARG A 9 -14.31 -26.07 2.91
CA ARG A 9 -15.45 -25.57 2.13
C ARG A 9 -15.76 -24.16 2.60
N ILE A 10 -15.86 -23.19 1.69
CA ILE A 10 -15.91 -21.77 2.05
C ILE A 10 -17.35 -21.29 2.19
N ASN A 11 -18.23 -21.75 1.30
CA ASN A 11 -19.65 -21.41 1.30
C ASN A 11 -20.52 -22.67 1.24
N ASP A 12 -21.71 -22.62 1.86
CA ASP A 12 -22.66 -23.73 1.89
C ASP A 12 -23.23 -24.11 0.51
N ARG A 13 -23.05 -23.25 -0.50
CA ARG A 13 -23.41 -23.53 -1.90
C ARG A 13 -22.28 -24.20 -2.69
N ASP A 14 -21.08 -24.25 -2.14
CA ASP A 14 -19.91 -24.77 -2.85
C ASP A 14 -20.07 -26.26 -3.13
N ASN A 15 -19.79 -26.69 -4.36
CA ASN A 15 -19.75 -28.11 -4.74
C ASN A 15 -18.33 -28.67 -4.83
N VAL A 16 -17.34 -27.84 -4.49
CA VAL A 16 -15.93 -28.21 -4.32
C VAL A 16 -15.39 -27.72 -2.98
N ALA A 17 -14.36 -28.39 -2.46
CA ALA A 17 -13.59 -27.96 -1.29
C ALA A 17 -12.09 -28.02 -1.57
N ILE A 18 -11.28 -27.36 -0.75
CA ILE A 18 -9.82 -27.41 -0.87
C ILE A 18 -9.23 -28.48 0.03
N ALA A 19 -8.40 -29.36 -0.52
CA ALA A 19 -7.65 -30.36 0.24
C ALA A 19 -6.69 -29.68 1.23
N GLY A 20 -6.91 -29.93 2.51
CA GLY A 20 -6.00 -29.57 3.60
C GLY A 20 -5.03 -30.70 3.92
N GLY A 21 -4.03 -30.41 4.76
CA GLY A 21 -3.00 -31.36 5.17
C GLY A 21 -1.70 -31.26 4.38
N SER A 22 -0.58 -31.28 5.10
CA SER A 22 0.76 -31.16 4.52
C SER A 22 1.06 -32.33 3.58
N GLY A 23 1.40 -32.03 2.32
CA GLY A 23 1.75 -33.05 1.32
C GLY A 23 0.57 -33.67 0.55
N GLY A 24 -0.65 -33.19 0.79
CA GLY A 24 -1.87 -33.64 0.11
C GLY A 24 -2.48 -34.90 0.71
N LEU A 25 -3.59 -35.34 0.11
CA LEU A 25 -4.41 -36.44 0.61
C LEU A 25 -4.38 -37.62 -0.37
N PRO A 26 -4.03 -38.84 0.07
CA PRO A 26 -3.97 -40.01 -0.81
C PRO A 26 -5.36 -40.47 -1.25
N ALA A 27 -5.39 -41.30 -2.30
CA ALA A 27 -6.61 -42.01 -2.69
C ALA A 27 -7.14 -42.87 -1.52
N GLY A 28 -8.45 -42.99 -1.40
CA GLY A 28 -9.11 -43.74 -0.34
C GLY A 28 -9.21 -43.02 1.01
N THR A 29 -8.68 -41.79 1.14
CA THR A 29 -8.93 -40.96 2.32
C THR A 29 -10.42 -40.76 2.53
N LYS A 30 -10.90 -41.03 3.75
CA LYS A 30 -12.31 -40.91 4.15
C LYS A 30 -12.50 -39.72 5.08
N PHE A 31 -13.55 -38.94 4.83
CA PHE A 31 -13.95 -37.81 5.67
C PHE A 31 -15.19 -38.17 6.52
N PRO A 32 -15.45 -37.44 7.61
CA PRO A 32 -16.59 -37.71 8.51
C PRO A 32 -17.98 -37.64 7.86
N ASP A 33 -18.12 -36.86 6.78
CA ASP A 33 -19.34 -36.69 5.99
C ASP A 33 -19.57 -37.82 4.95
N GLY A 34 -18.72 -38.86 4.99
CA GLY A 34 -18.78 -40.00 4.08
C GLY A 34 -18.11 -39.77 2.72
N LEU A 35 -17.50 -38.61 2.47
CA LEU A 35 -16.70 -38.39 1.26
C LEU A 35 -15.46 -39.31 1.27
N VAL A 36 -15.17 -39.93 0.12
CA VAL A 36 -13.98 -40.76 -0.07
C VAL A 36 -13.24 -40.30 -1.31
N LEU A 37 -11.94 -40.04 -1.18
CA LEU A 37 -11.11 -39.64 -2.32
C LEU A 37 -10.91 -40.79 -3.30
N ARG A 38 -11.10 -40.51 -4.59
CA ARG A 38 -10.91 -41.50 -5.67
C ARG A 38 -9.47 -41.58 -6.16
N GLU A 39 -8.73 -40.50 -5.98
CA GLU A 39 -7.35 -40.33 -6.43
C GLU A 39 -6.60 -39.48 -5.40
N ARG A 40 -5.27 -39.39 -5.52
CA ARG A 40 -4.49 -38.47 -4.69
C ARG A 40 -4.82 -37.03 -5.08
N VAL A 41 -5.15 -36.19 -4.10
CA VAL A 41 -5.37 -34.76 -4.29
C VAL A 41 -4.25 -33.98 -3.62
N PRO A 42 -3.44 -33.20 -4.36
CA PRO A 42 -2.38 -32.40 -3.75
C PRO A 42 -2.95 -31.32 -2.82
N GLN A 43 -2.16 -30.90 -1.83
CA GLN A 43 -2.55 -29.81 -0.91
C GLN A 43 -2.87 -28.53 -1.69
N GLY A 44 -3.95 -27.84 -1.31
CA GLY A 44 -4.37 -26.60 -1.96
C GLY A 44 -5.19 -26.81 -3.25
N HIS A 45 -5.34 -28.05 -3.72
CA HIS A 45 -6.19 -28.35 -4.86
C HIS A 45 -7.64 -28.68 -4.47
N LYS A 46 -8.52 -28.60 -5.47
CA LYS A 46 -9.96 -28.79 -5.32
C LYS A 46 -10.36 -30.27 -5.33
N ILE A 47 -11.23 -30.64 -4.40
CA ILE A 47 -11.93 -31.93 -4.30
C ILE A 47 -13.38 -31.70 -4.69
N SER A 48 -13.96 -32.57 -5.53
CA SER A 48 -15.40 -32.55 -5.80
C SER A 48 -16.20 -33.10 -4.61
N LEU A 49 -17.14 -32.32 -4.06
CA LEU A 49 -17.98 -32.75 -2.93
C LEU A 49 -19.19 -33.58 -3.37
N THR A 50 -19.56 -33.48 -4.65
CA THR A 50 -20.67 -34.18 -5.31
C THR A 50 -20.24 -34.66 -6.70
N ASP A 51 -21.09 -35.42 -7.38
CA ASP A 51 -20.93 -35.68 -8.82
C ASP A 51 -21.31 -34.41 -9.59
N ILE A 52 -20.45 -34.00 -10.53
CA ILE A 52 -20.63 -32.81 -11.38
C ILE A 52 -20.66 -33.29 -12.83
N ALA A 53 -21.80 -33.15 -13.49
CA ALA A 53 -21.95 -33.51 -14.90
C ALA A 53 -21.11 -32.59 -15.80
N GLU A 54 -20.78 -33.04 -17.02
CA GLU A 54 -20.16 -32.18 -18.02
C GLU A 54 -21.04 -30.95 -18.30
N GLY A 55 -20.41 -29.78 -18.40
CA GLY A 55 -21.09 -28.49 -18.58
C GLY A 55 -21.75 -27.92 -17.31
N ALA A 56 -21.88 -28.71 -16.24
CA ALA A 56 -22.45 -28.23 -14.99
C ALA A 56 -21.51 -27.23 -14.27
N PRO A 57 -22.06 -26.27 -13.51
CA PRO A 57 -21.27 -25.25 -12.83
C PRO A 57 -20.41 -25.84 -11.70
N ILE A 58 -19.18 -25.36 -11.60
CA ILE A 58 -18.29 -25.56 -10.45
C ILE A 58 -18.39 -24.31 -9.59
N ILE A 59 -18.81 -24.49 -8.33
CA ILE A 59 -19.17 -23.42 -7.41
C ILE A 59 -18.18 -23.38 -6.25
N ARG A 60 -17.53 -22.24 -6.06
CA ARG A 60 -16.62 -21.95 -4.94
C ARG A 60 -16.80 -20.50 -4.51
N TYR A 61 -16.70 -20.21 -3.21
CA TYR A 61 -17.04 -18.89 -2.65
C TYR A 61 -18.51 -18.50 -2.85
N GLY A 62 -19.38 -19.47 -3.13
CA GLY A 62 -20.78 -19.22 -3.48
C GLY A 62 -21.00 -18.76 -4.94
N GLU A 63 -19.95 -18.65 -5.74
CA GLU A 63 -19.96 -18.16 -7.11
C GLU A 63 -19.52 -19.23 -8.12
N VAL A 64 -19.98 -19.12 -9.36
CA VAL A 64 -19.57 -20.00 -10.44
C VAL A 64 -18.15 -19.62 -10.89
N ILE A 65 -17.19 -20.51 -10.65
CA ILE A 65 -15.78 -20.31 -11.06
C ILE A 65 -15.46 -20.91 -12.43
N GLY A 66 -16.41 -21.63 -13.02
CA GLY A 66 -16.30 -22.30 -14.31
C GLY A 66 -17.31 -23.42 -14.45
N SER A 67 -17.25 -24.16 -15.55
CA SER A 67 -18.06 -25.36 -15.79
C SER A 67 -17.17 -26.59 -15.97
N ALA A 68 -17.71 -27.77 -15.66
CA ALA A 68 -16.96 -29.01 -15.81
C ALA A 68 -16.70 -29.33 -17.30
N ALA A 69 -15.44 -29.48 -17.67
CA ALA A 69 -15.04 -29.80 -19.04
C ALA A 69 -15.33 -31.26 -19.43
N VAL A 70 -15.47 -32.11 -18.42
CA VAL A 70 -15.79 -33.54 -18.47
C VAL A 70 -16.59 -33.88 -17.21
N PRO A 71 -17.29 -35.03 -17.14
CA PRO A 71 -17.92 -35.46 -15.90
C PRO A 71 -16.88 -35.64 -14.78
N ILE A 72 -17.19 -35.13 -13.58
CA ILE A 72 -16.32 -35.20 -12.39
C ILE A 72 -17.06 -35.95 -11.28
N ALA A 73 -16.55 -37.10 -10.89
CA ALA A 73 -17.14 -37.87 -9.80
C ALA A 73 -16.87 -37.24 -8.42
N ARG A 74 -17.77 -37.47 -7.48
CA ARG A 74 -17.59 -37.14 -6.06
C ARG A 74 -16.28 -37.75 -5.54
N GLY A 75 -15.47 -36.94 -4.87
CA GLY A 75 -14.17 -37.33 -4.34
C GLY A 75 -13.01 -37.31 -5.34
N SER A 76 -13.23 -36.88 -6.59
CA SER A 76 -12.16 -36.70 -7.57
C SER A 76 -11.44 -35.35 -7.44
N TRP A 77 -10.22 -35.31 -7.97
CA TRP A 77 -9.44 -34.09 -8.09
C TRP A 77 -10.00 -33.21 -9.21
N VAL A 78 -10.35 -31.96 -8.88
CA VAL A 78 -10.76 -30.94 -9.85
C VAL A 78 -9.54 -30.10 -10.24
N SER A 79 -8.77 -30.61 -11.20
CA SER A 79 -7.66 -29.90 -11.83
C SER A 79 -8.15 -28.86 -12.85
N GLU A 80 -7.31 -27.90 -13.21
CA GLU A 80 -7.64 -26.85 -14.19
C GLU A 80 -8.05 -27.41 -15.55
N ALA A 81 -7.42 -28.52 -15.98
CA ALA A 81 -7.78 -29.21 -17.23
C ALA A 81 -9.22 -29.74 -17.27
N LYS A 82 -9.88 -29.89 -16.11
CA LYS A 82 -11.29 -30.32 -16.00
C LYS A 82 -12.26 -29.14 -15.89
N VAL A 83 -11.77 -27.90 -15.98
CA VAL A 83 -12.57 -26.68 -15.81
C VAL A 83 -12.54 -25.85 -17.09
N ARG A 84 -13.72 -25.50 -17.61
CA ARG A 84 -13.86 -24.47 -18.65
C ARG A 84 -14.12 -23.13 -17.95
N MET A 85 -13.27 -22.14 -18.24
CA MET A 85 -13.43 -20.80 -17.69
C MET A 85 -14.66 -20.10 -18.29
N PRO A 86 -15.43 -19.35 -17.50
CA PRO A 86 -16.51 -18.53 -18.04
C PRO A 86 -15.93 -17.36 -18.82
N GLU A 87 -16.63 -16.92 -19.87
CA GLU A 87 -16.32 -15.67 -20.54
C GLU A 87 -16.74 -14.50 -19.63
N PRO A 88 -15.85 -13.54 -19.34
CA PRO A 88 -16.21 -12.39 -18.52
C PRO A 88 -17.22 -11.51 -19.26
N PRO A 89 -18.26 -10.99 -18.58
CA PRO A 89 -19.18 -10.03 -19.17
C PRO A 89 -18.50 -8.67 -19.40
N GLU A 90 -19.08 -7.86 -20.27
CA GLU A 90 -18.64 -6.48 -20.52
C GLU A 90 -18.77 -5.59 -19.27
N LEU A 91 -17.83 -4.67 -19.06
CA LEU A 91 -17.79 -3.80 -17.87
C LEU A 91 -19.10 -3.00 -17.71
N ASP A 92 -19.61 -2.43 -18.80
CA ASP A 92 -20.82 -1.60 -18.79
C ASP A 92 -22.11 -2.40 -18.53
N SER A 93 -22.04 -3.73 -18.59
CA SER A 93 -23.16 -4.63 -18.31
C SER A 93 -23.25 -5.04 -16.83
N LEU A 94 -22.24 -4.71 -16.03
CA LEU A 94 -22.18 -5.14 -14.64
C LEU A 94 -23.20 -4.39 -13.76
N PRO A 95 -23.95 -5.10 -12.90
CA PRO A 95 -24.92 -4.48 -12.02
C PRO A 95 -24.24 -3.62 -10.94
N LEU A 96 -24.65 -2.36 -10.81
CA LEU A 96 -24.12 -1.42 -9.83
C LEU A 96 -25.06 -1.26 -8.64
N ALA A 97 -24.53 -1.31 -7.42
CA ALA A 97 -25.27 -1.08 -6.17
C ALA A 97 -26.54 -1.94 -5.97
N THR A 98 -26.59 -3.14 -6.56
CA THR A 98 -27.78 -4.02 -6.52
C THR A 98 -27.94 -4.82 -5.23
N LYS A 99 -26.88 -4.90 -4.41
CA LYS A 99 -26.85 -5.68 -3.16
C LYS A 99 -26.08 -4.94 -2.07
N THR A 100 -26.50 -3.71 -1.77
CA THR A 100 -25.89 -2.92 -0.69
C THR A 100 -26.32 -3.50 0.66
N PRO A 101 -25.39 -4.07 1.46
CA PRO A 101 -25.74 -4.55 2.80
C PRO A 101 -26.14 -3.37 3.70
N PRO A 102 -27.00 -3.58 4.72
CA PRO A 102 -27.24 -2.56 5.71
C PRO A 102 -25.93 -2.22 6.45
N PRO A 103 -25.74 -0.97 6.90
CA PRO A 103 -24.61 -0.63 7.75
C PRO A 103 -24.57 -1.55 8.98
N PRO A 104 -23.40 -2.11 9.33
CA PRO A 104 -23.26 -2.87 10.57
C PRO A 104 -23.42 -1.94 11.78
N GLU A 105 -23.71 -2.52 12.94
CA GLU A 105 -23.68 -1.77 14.20
C GLU A 105 -22.29 -1.17 14.43
N PRO A 106 -22.18 0.14 14.72
CA PRO A 106 -20.90 0.77 15.00
C PRO A 106 -20.22 0.15 16.22
N LEU A 107 -18.91 -0.07 16.13
CA LEU A 107 -18.07 -0.44 17.26
C LEU A 107 -17.56 0.83 17.96
N GLU A 108 -17.90 0.97 19.25
CA GLU A 108 -17.54 2.14 20.06
C GLU A 108 -16.48 1.80 21.13
N GLY A 109 -15.78 2.83 21.62
CA GLY A 109 -14.82 2.71 22.73
C GLY A 109 -13.45 2.15 22.37
N TYR A 110 -13.21 1.76 21.11
CA TYR A 110 -11.90 1.29 20.66
C TYR A 110 -10.95 2.47 20.39
N THR A 111 -9.74 2.38 20.95
CA THR A 111 -8.71 3.40 20.84
C THR A 111 -7.34 2.78 20.52
N PHE A 112 -6.38 3.61 20.14
CA PHE A 112 -4.97 3.25 20.01
C PHE A 112 -4.07 4.41 20.43
N GLU A 113 -2.83 4.09 20.82
CA GLU A 113 -1.82 5.09 21.17
C GLU A 113 -1.13 5.59 19.90
N GLY A 114 -1.46 6.79 19.43
CA GLY A 114 -0.98 7.37 18.17
C GLY A 114 -0.30 8.72 18.35
N TYR A 115 0.40 9.19 17.31
CA TYR A 115 1.03 10.51 17.28
C TYR A 115 0.13 11.50 16.53
N LEU A 116 -0.60 12.34 17.27
CA LEU A 116 -1.44 13.37 16.68
C LEU A 116 -0.59 14.41 15.92
N ASN A 117 -1.04 14.76 14.71
CA ASN A 117 -0.45 15.80 13.86
C ASN A 117 -1.27 17.09 13.94
N ALA A 118 -0.68 18.21 13.51
CA ALA A 118 -1.34 19.51 13.49
C ALA A 118 -2.56 19.56 12.52
N ASP A 119 -2.56 18.72 11.49
CA ASP A 119 -3.67 18.60 10.52
C ASP A 119 -4.81 17.68 10.99
N GLY A 120 -4.70 17.13 12.21
CA GLY A 120 -5.67 16.20 12.80
C GLY A 120 -5.46 14.73 12.45
N SER A 121 -4.54 14.41 11.53
CA SER A 121 -4.20 13.02 11.23
C SER A 121 -3.39 12.38 12.36
N VAL A 122 -3.40 11.05 12.46
CA VAL A 122 -2.71 10.32 13.53
C VAL A 122 -1.71 9.32 12.93
N GLY A 123 -0.43 9.48 13.27
CA GLY A 123 0.62 8.53 12.92
C GLY A 123 0.69 7.34 13.89
N THR A 124 0.93 6.14 13.38
CA THR A 124 1.22 4.95 14.20
C THR A 124 2.72 4.79 14.50
N ARG A 125 3.55 5.54 13.78
CA ARG A 125 4.99 5.69 13.95
C ARG A 125 5.39 7.17 13.93
N ASN A 126 6.56 7.46 14.47
CA ASN A 126 7.19 8.77 14.49
C ASN A 126 8.49 8.71 13.69
N LEU A 127 8.40 8.94 12.39
CA LEU A 127 9.49 8.75 11.44
C LEU A 127 9.98 10.11 10.92
N LEU A 128 11.28 10.21 10.66
CA LEU A 128 11.82 11.27 9.82
C LEU A 128 11.71 10.84 8.35
N GLY A 129 10.77 11.45 7.62
CA GLY A 129 10.65 11.30 6.17
C GLY A 129 11.48 12.34 5.43
N ILE A 130 12.33 11.91 4.50
CA ILE A 130 13.14 12.80 3.66
C ILE A 130 12.80 12.54 2.20
N SER A 131 12.04 13.44 1.59
CA SER A 131 11.65 13.35 0.18
C SER A 131 12.72 13.93 -0.74
N THR A 132 12.77 13.46 -1.98
CA THR A 132 13.59 14.04 -3.03
C THR A 132 12.73 14.80 -4.02
N SER A 133 13.22 15.84 -4.67
CA SER A 133 12.55 16.43 -5.83
C SER A 133 12.95 15.77 -7.16
N VAL A 134 14.08 15.05 -7.15
CA VAL A 134 14.72 14.52 -8.36
C VAL A 134 15.64 13.34 -8.07
N GLN A 135 15.80 12.42 -9.01
CA GLN A 135 16.67 11.24 -8.85
C GLN A 135 18.15 11.57 -8.65
N CYS A 136 18.63 12.69 -9.19
CA CYS A 136 20.07 13.03 -9.14
C CYS A 136 20.61 13.20 -7.72
N VAL A 137 19.76 13.41 -6.71
CA VAL A 137 20.18 13.52 -5.31
C VAL A 137 20.24 12.18 -4.57
N ALA A 138 19.77 11.09 -5.19
CA ALA A 138 19.59 9.79 -4.55
C ALA A 138 20.84 9.32 -3.80
N GLY A 139 22.00 9.27 -4.47
CA GLY A 139 23.24 8.78 -3.85
C GLY A 139 23.73 9.65 -2.68
N VAL A 140 23.56 10.97 -2.76
CA VAL A 140 23.91 11.88 -1.66
C VAL A 140 22.97 11.66 -0.46
N LEU A 141 21.67 11.53 -0.73
CA LEU A 141 20.68 11.29 0.32
C LEU A 141 20.83 9.91 0.96
N GLU A 142 21.14 8.85 0.20
CA GLU A 142 21.39 7.52 0.75
C GLU A 142 22.59 7.54 1.71
N TYR A 143 23.67 8.19 1.29
CA TYR A 143 24.85 8.35 2.14
C TYR A 143 24.53 9.15 3.41
N ALA A 144 23.82 10.27 3.28
CA ALA A 144 23.41 11.07 4.42
C ALA A 144 22.46 10.29 5.34
N ALA A 145 21.43 9.62 4.81
CA ALA A 145 20.46 8.84 5.58
C ALA A 145 21.13 7.71 6.37
N ARG A 146 22.16 7.06 5.82
CA ARG A 146 22.98 6.10 6.55
C ARG A 146 23.66 6.76 7.76
N ARG A 147 24.33 7.90 7.54
CA ARG A 147 24.96 8.67 8.64
C ARG A 147 23.95 9.16 9.67
N ILE A 148 22.77 9.62 9.26
CA ILE A 148 21.71 10.02 10.19
C ILE A 148 21.32 8.84 11.10
N ARG A 149 21.16 7.64 10.53
CA ARG A 149 20.81 6.43 11.32
C ARG A 149 21.93 6.01 12.27
N GLU A 150 23.19 6.12 11.86
CA GLU A 150 24.35 5.68 12.64
C GLU A 150 24.78 6.71 13.69
N GLU A 151 24.74 8.01 13.36
CA GLU A 151 25.34 9.09 14.16
C GLU A 151 24.31 9.94 14.94
N LEU A 152 23.12 10.17 14.37
CA LEU A 152 22.12 11.06 14.96
C LEU A 152 20.99 10.30 15.66
N LEU A 153 20.36 9.35 14.99
CA LEU A 153 19.19 8.62 15.49
C LEU A 153 19.37 8.00 16.88
N PRO A 154 20.55 7.46 17.27
CA PRO A 154 20.76 6.94 18.64
C PRO A 154 20.58 7.99 19.75
N ARG A 155 20.68 9.28 19.43
CA ARG A 155 20.47 10.40 20.37
C ARG A 155 18.98 10.77 20.53
N TYR A 156 18.10 10.21 19.72
CA TYR A 156 16.67 10.56 19.62
C TYR A 156 15.78 9.31 19.80
N PRO A 157 15.68 8.75 21.01
CA PRO A 157 15.05 7.45 21.27
C PRO A 157 13.53 7.40 21.00
N ASN A 158 12.85 8.55 20.91
CA ASN A 158 11.41 8.62 20.62
C ASN A 158 11.11 8.69 19.10
N VAL A 159 12.14 8.61 18.24
CA VAL A 159 12.00 8.57 16.78
C VAL A 159 12.19 7.12 16.32
N ASP A 160 11.19 6.57 15.64
CA ASP A 160 11.16 5.16 15.25
C ASP A 160 12.13 4.84 14.09
N GLY A 161 12.52 5.84 13.31
CA GLY A 161 13.44 5.65 12.18
C GLY A 161 13.50 6.79 11.18
N VAL A 162 14.32 6.59 10.15
CA VAL A 162 14.57 7.54 9.06
C VAL A 162 14.32 6.87 7.71
N VAL A 163 13.43 7.48 6.92
CA VAL A 163 12.96 6.97 5.63
C VAL A 163 13.26 7.97 4.52
N PRO A 164 14.30 7.73 3.69
CA PRO A 164 14.49 8.47 2.46
C PRO A 164 13.48 7.99 1.40
N LEU A 165 12.74 8.93 0.81
CA LEU A 165 11.76 8.70 -0.24
C LEU A 165 12.37 9.06 -1.59
N ILE A 166 13.10 8.11 -2.16
CA ILE A 166 13.83 8.26 -3.42
C ILE A 166 12.93 7.81 -4.57
N HIS A 167 12.92 8.57 -5.66
CA HIS A 167 12.17 8.25 -6.87
C HIS A 167 12.88 8.73 -8.14
N THR A 168 12.56 8.10 -9.26
CA THR A 168 13.14 8.44 -10.57
C THR A 168 12.54 9.69 -11.22
N TYR A 169 11.43 10.21 -10.69
CA TYR A 169 10.73 11.37 -11.24
C TYR A 169 11.50 12.69 -11.01
N GLY A 170 11.30 13.70 -11.87
CA GLY A 170 11.80 15.08 -11.68
C GLY A 170 12.99 15.53 -12.54
N CYS A 171 13.75 14.60 -13.14
CA CYS A 171 14.87 14.91 -14.06
C CYS A 171 14.47 14.61 -15.51
N GLY A 172 14.51 15.61 -16.41
CA GLY A 172 14.20 15.39 -17.83
C GLY A 172 12.75 14.97 -18.15
N VAL A 173 11.87 14.92 -17.15
CA VAL A 173 10.47 14.55 -17.32
C VAL A 173 9.65 15.77 -17.71
N ALA A 174 8.78 15.62 -18.71
CA ALA A 174 7.75 16.60 -19.02
C ALA A 174 6.69 16.61 -17.90
N ILE A 175 6.95 17.38 -16.85
CA ILE A 175 6.07 17.53 -15.67
C ILE A 175 4.67 18.07 -15.98
N LYS A 176 4.44 18.50 -17.23
CA LYS A 176 3.15 18.96 -17.76
C LYS A 176 2.58 18.04 -18.85
N ALA A 177 3.17 16.87 -19.09
CA ALA A 177 2.66 15.91 -20.05
C ALA A 177 1.43 15.16 -19.50
N PRO A 178 0.52 14.66 -20.37
CA PRO A 178 -0.57 13.78 -19.95
C PRO A 178 -0.05 12.63 -19.08
N GLY A 179 -0.72 12.38 -17.94
CA GLY A 179 -0.34 11.33 -16.99
C GLY A 179 0.78 11.69 -15.99
N ALA A 180 1.47 12.83 -16.14
CA ALA A 180 2.45 13.33 -15.16
C ALA A 180 1.85 13.56 -13.77
N ALA A 181 0.54 13.74 -13.75
CA ALA A 181 -0.35 13.81 -12.60
C ALA A 181 -0.07 12.78 -11.50
N VAL A 182 -0.05 11.50 -11.87
CA VAL A 182 -0.01 10.38 -10.93
C VAL A 182 1.27 10.38 -10.09
N PRO A 183 2.48 10.39 -10.67
CA PRO A 183 3.71 10.37 -9.87
C PRO A 183 3.87 11.63 -9.00
N ILE A 184 3.51 12.82 -9.49
CA ILE A 184 3.57 14.06 -8.69
C ILE A 184 2.68 13.94 -7.45
N ARG A 185 1.42 13.51 -7.65
CA ARG A 185 0.46 13.33 -6.56
C ARG A 185 0.91 12.25 -5.57
N THR A 186 1.48 11.15 -6.07
CA THR A 186 2.02 10.09 -5.23
C THR A 186 3.16 10.60 -4.34
N ILE A 187 4.15 11.30 -4.90
CA ILE A 187 5.30 11.83 -4.13
C ILE A 187 4.82 12.81 -3.06
N ARG A 188 3.95 13.76 -3.43
CA ARG A 188 3.36 14.72 -2.49
C ARG A 188 2.61 14.01 -1.35
N ASN A 189 1.77 13.03 -1.67
CA ASN A 189 0.94 12.37 -0.67
C ASN A 189 1.75 11.43 0.23
N ILE A 190 2.80 10.79 -0.28
CA ILE A 190 3.72 10.00 0.55
C ILE A 190 4.45 10.91 1.54
N ALA A 191 4.94 12.08 1.11
CA ALA A 191 5.59 13.05 2.00
C ALA A 191 4.65 13.53 3.13
N ARG A 192 3.34 13.39 2.96
CA ARG A 192 2.29 13.75 3.93
C ARG A 192 1.73 12.56 4.71
N ASN A 193 2.36 11.39 4.63
CA ASN A 193 1.95 10.27 5.44
C ASN A 193 1.95 10.69 6.94
N PRO A 194 0.89 10.39 7.72
CA PRO A 194 0.80 10.79 9.12
C PRO A 194 1.99 10.35 9.98
N ASN A 195 2.69 9.29 9.59
CA ASN A 195 3.89 8.81 10.27
C ASN A 195 5.10 9.74 10.14
N PHE A 196 5.10 10.70 9.21
CA PHE A 196 6.15 11.71 9.05
C PHE A 196 5.92 12.98 9.86
N GLY A 197 4.88 13.01 10.70
CA GLY A 197 4.68 14.07 11.68
C GLY A 197 4.27 15.42 11.11
N GLY A 198 3.80 15.47 9.86
CA GLY A 198 3.42 16.72 9.19
C GLY A 198 4.59 17.68 8.92
N ALA A 199 5.83 17.21 9.03
CA ALA A 199 7.04 18.02 8.85
C ALA A 199 7.98 17.39 7.79
N PRO A 200 7.55 17.34 6.52
CA PRO A 200 8.37 16.75 5.45
C PRO A 200 9.67 17.53 5.25
N MET A 201 10.79 16.81 5.21
CA MET A 201 12.07 17.33 4.75
C MET A 201 12.22 17.02 3.25
N VAL A 202 12.71 17.96 2.45
CA VAL A 202 12.93 17.76 1.01
C VAL A 202 14.38 18.06 0.64
N VAL A 203 15.01 17.17 -0.12
CA VAL A 203 16.33 17.39 -0.73
C VAL A 203 16.16 17.51 -2.23
N GLY A 204 16.57 18.66 -2.77
CA GLY A 204 16.59 18.95 -4.20
C GLY A 204 17.99 19.20 -4.72
N LEU A 205 18.16 19.13 -6.04
CA LEU A 205 19.46 19.39 -6.66
C LEU A 205 19.62 20.91 -6.89
N GLY A 206 18.63 21.54 -7.52
CA GLY A 206 18.59 22.95 -7.91
C GLY A 206 18.20 23.17 -9.38
N CYS A 207 18.29 22.14 -10.23
CA CYS A 207 18.01 22.23 -11.68
C CYS A 207 16.78 21.41 -12.14
N GLU A 208 16.10 20.73 -11.21
CA GLU A 208 14.94 19.90 -11.48
C GLU A 208 13.72 20.65 -12.02
N LYS A 209 12.88 19.94 -12.76
CA LYS A 209 11.61 20.50 -13.25
C LYS A 209 10.53 20.46 -12.19
N LEU A 210 10.45 19.36 -11.44
CA LEU A 210 9.59 19.26 -10.24
C LEU A 210 10.30 19.99 -9.10
N ILE A 211 10.04 21.28 -8.93
CA ILE A 211 10.70 22.04 -7.86
C ILE A 211 10.28 21.52 -6.47
N PRO A 212 11.19 21.47 -5.47
CA PRO A 212 10.91 20.93 -4.14
C PRO A 212 9.66 21.52 -3.46
N GLU A 213 9.37 22.80 -3.71
CA GLU A 213 8.21 23.52 -3.19
C GLU A 213 6.89 22.87 -3.60
N TRP A 214 6.83 22.20 -4.76
CA TRP A 214 5.60 21.52 -5.20
C TRP A 214 5.23 20.36 -4.29
N ILE A 215 6.25 19.70 -3.71
CA ILE A 215 6.07 18.61 -2.74
C ILE A 215 5.51 19.17 -1.43
N LEU A 216 5.96 20.36 -1.02
CA LEU A 216 5.55 21.01 0.23
C LEU A 216 4.21 21.76 0.14
N THR A 217 3.91 22.39 -1.00
CA THR A 217 2.78 23.32 -1.17
C THR A 217 1.45 22.69 -0.77
N GLU A 218 0.76 23.28 0.21
CA GLU A 218 -0.54 22.84 0.73
C GLU A 218 -1.62 22.78 -0.36
N ARG A 219 -2.64 21.93 -0.16
CA ARG A 219 -3.90 22.10 -0.91
C ARG A 219 -4.54 23.38 -0.39
N GLY A 220 -4.95 24.29 -1.27
CA GLY A 220 -5.73 25.46 -0.87
C GLY A 220 -7.07 25.04 -0.24
N PRO A 221 -7.66 25.86 0.65
CA PRO A 221 -8.92 25.56 1.34
C PRO A 221 -10.11 25.29 0.39
N ASP A 222 -10.04 25.76 -0.85
CA ASP A 222 -11.10 25.64 -1.86
C ASP A 222 -10.93 24.44 -2.82
N GLN A 223 -9.94 23.56 -2.62
CA GLN A 223 -9.80 22.36 -3.45
C GLN A 223 -10.70 21.22 -2.95
N PRO A 224 -11.62 20.68 -3.78
CA PRO A 224 -12.58 19.67 -3.35
C PRO A 224 -11.89 18.41 -2.81
N ARG A 225 -12.44 17.80 -1.75
CA ARG A 225 -12.00 16.51 -1.19
C ARG A 225 -12.40 15.29 -2.07
N GLY A 226 -12.76 15.50 -3.33
CA GLY A 226 -13.30 14.48 -4.24
C GLY A 226 -12.31 14.00 -5.31
N LEU A 227 -12.72 12.97 -6.05
CA LEU A 227 -12.11 12.60 -7.34
C LEU A 227 -12.54 13.66 -8.37
N VAL A 228 -11.71 14.67 -8.58
CA VAL A 228 -11.91 15.71 -9.61
C VAL A 228 -10.71 15.72 -10.56
N ASN A 229 -11.04 15.87 -11.85
CA ASN A 229 -10.23 15.79 -13.07
C ASN A 229 -8.69 15.77 -12.94
N GLU A 230 -8.07 14.81 -13.64
CA GLU A 230 -6.62 14.51 -13.65
C GLU A 230 -5.72 15.72 -13.93
N ASP A 231 -6.20 16.74 -14.64
CA ASP A 231 -5.41 17.92 -15.01
C ASP A 231 -5.56 19.12 -14.06
N ALA A 232 -6.69 19.23 -13.34
CA ALA A 232 -7.02 20.40 -12.53
C ALA A 232 -6.47 20.34 -11.10
N ASP A 233 -6.30 19.13 -10.55
CA ASP A 233 -6.20 18.92 -9.11
C ASP A 233 -4.76 18.87 -8.55
N ILE A 234 -3.77 19.05 -9.42
CA ILE A 234 -2.34 18.77 -9.12
C ILE A 234 -1.53 20.06 -9.05
N GLY A 235 -2.17 21.22 -9.28
CA GLY A 235 -1.46 22.49 -9.33
C GLY A 235 -0.45 22.60 -10.49
N VAL A 236 -0.48 21.65 -11.45
CA VAL A 236 0.36 21.69 -12.66
C VAL A 236 0.00 22.90 -13.55
N VAL A 237 -1.22 23.43 -13.38
CA VAL A 237 -1.77 24.61 -14.08
C VAL A 237 -1.91 25.84 -13.16
N GLY A 238 -1.44 25.77 -11.91
CA GLY A 238 -1.38 26.93 -11.01
C GLY A 238 -0.10 27.75 -11.18
N PRO A 239 -0.03 28.99 -10.67
CA PRO A 239 1.22 29.75 -10.65
C PRO A 239 2.27 28.94 -9.88
N GLN A 240 3.43 28.76 -10.50
CA GLN A 240 4.56 28.05 -9.89
C GLN A 240 4.94 28.78 -8.59
N PRO A 241 5.03 28.09 -7.43
CA PRO A 241 5.60 28.69 -6.23
C PRO A 241 6.96 29.27 -6.58
N ALA A 242 7.22 30.52 -6.20
CA ALA A 242 8.52 31.11 -6.41
C ALA A 242 9.58 30.27 -5.68
N PRO A 243 10.72 29.94 -6.31
CA PRO A 243 11.81 29.29 -5.62
C PRO A 243 12.21 30.11 -4.40
N GLY A 244 12.19 29.50 -3.22
CA GLY A 244 12.43 30.20 -1.96
C GLY A 244 13.25 29.37 -0.99
N ASN A 245 14.03 30.02 -0.12
CA ASN A 245 14.73 29.33 0.95
C ASN A 245 13.75 29.04 2.10
N THR A 246 13.00 27.94 1.98
CA THR A 246 12.20 27.42 3.10
C THR A 246 13.11 26.63 4.04
N PRO A 247 12.83 26.62 5.35
CA PRO A 247 13.64 25.89 6.34
C PRO A 247 13.62 24.35 6.16
N ASP A 248 12.86 23.84 5.19
CA ASP A 248 12.54 22.43 4.99
C ASP A 248 13.11 21.84 3.71
N ILE A 249 13.81 22.66 2.93
CA ILE A 249 14.42 22.29 1.66
C ILE A 249 15.94 22.45 1.76
N VAL A 250 16.68 21.38 1.43
CA VAL A 250 18.13 21.45 1.15
C VAL A 250 18.32 21.40 -0.37
N ARG A 251 19.03 22.37 -0.95
CA ARG A 251 19.43 22.36 -2.37
C ARG A 251 20.90 22.03 -2.50
N LEU A 252 21.24 20.93 -3.14
CA LEU A 252 22.63 20.47 -3.19
C LEU A 252 23.54 21.39 -4.01
N GLN A 253 23.03 22.03 -5.07
CA GLN A 253 23.78 22.99 -5.90
C GLN A 253 23.64 24.45 -5.45
N ASP A 254 23.27 24.69 -4.19
CA ASP A 254 23.35 26.01 -3.59
C ASP A 254 24.81 26.51 -3.54
N GLU A 255 25.05 27.79 -3.80
CA GLU A 255 26.40 28.40 -3.84
C GLU A 255 27.16 28.27 -2.51
N SER A 256 26.44 28.07 -1.40
CA SER A 256 27.03 27.80 -0.09
C SER A 256 27.68 26.41 0.01
N HIS A 257 27.32 25.45 -0.83
CA HIS A 257 27.90 24.11 -0.85
C HIS A 257 29.08 24.03 -1.83
N ARG A 258 30.31 23.97 -1.30
CA ARG A 258 31.54 23.93 -2.10
C ARG A 258 32.09 22.51 -2.29
N SER A 259 31.53 21.54 -1.57
CA SER A 259 31.96 20.16 -1.57
C SER A 259 30.81 19.19 -1.28
N PHE A 260 31.02 17.90 -1.56
CA PHE A 260 30.13 16.83 -1.10
C PHE A 260 29.96 16.83 0.43
N GLY A 261 31.03 17.18 1.17
CA GLY A 261 30.99 17.30 2.63
C GLY A 261 29.99 18.37 3.09
N ASP A 262 29.97 19.53 2.43
CA ASP A 262 29.04 20.61 2.75
C ASP A 262 27.58 20.22 2.48
N MET A 263 27.35 19.54 1.35
CA MET A 263 26.03 19.00 1.00
C MET A 263 25.51 18.04 2.08
N VAL A 264 26.34 17.08 2.49
CA VAL A 264 25.98 16.10 3.54
C VAL A 264 25.79 16.79 4.89
N ALA A 265 26.66 17.74 5.25
CA ALA A 265 26.56 18.48 6.50
C ALA A 265 25.25 19.27 6.59
N SER A 266 24.81 19.88 5.48
CA SER A 266 23.53 20.59 5.37
C SER A 266 22.33 19.67 5.60
N ILE A 267 22.32 18.49 4.96
CA ILE A 267 21.29 17.45 5.20
C ILE A 267 21.29 17.01 6.66
N MET A 268 22.47 16.71 7.22
CA MET A 268 22.62 16.27 8.61
C MET A 268 22.13 17.32 9.62
N GLY A 269 22.46 18.60 9.40
CA GLY A 269 22.02 19.69 10.27
C GLY A 269 20.50 19.90 10.27
N MET A 270 19.88 19.83 9.10
CA MET A 270 18.41 19.88 8.99
C MET A 270 17.76 18.66 9.65
N ALA A 271 18.31 17.46 9.41
CA ALA A 271 17.84 16.24 10.03
C ALA A 271 17.94 16.28 11.56
N GLU A 272 19.04 16.80 12.12
CA GLU A 272 19.20 16.93 13.57
C GLU A 272 18.14 17.83 14.20
N LYS A 273 17.83 18.97 13.55
CA LYS A 273 16.74 19.85 13.99
C LYS A 273 15.39 19.11 13.99
N ARG A 274 15.08 18.40 12.91
CA ARG A 274 13.82 17.63 12.78
C ARG A 274 13.73 16.47 13.76
N LEU A 275 14.82 15.74 13.98
CA LEU A 275 14.89 14.69 14.99
C LEU A 275 14.64 15.25 16.39
N SER A 276 15.16 16.43 16.72
CA SER A 276 14.89 17.10 18.01
C SER A 276 13.40 17.40 18.21
N GLU A 277 12.71 17.85 17.15
CA GLU A 277 11.27 18.11 17.18
C GLU A 277 10.47 16.80 17.31
N LEU A 278 10.76 15.81 16.47
CA LEU A 278 10.10 14.50 16.50
C LEU A 278 10.32 13.81 17.86
N ASN A 279 11.49 13.93 18.47
CA ASN A 279 11.81 13.30 19.75
C ASN A 279 10.99 13.87 20.93
N ARG A 280 10.40 15.05 20.80
CA ARG A 280 9.52 15.63 21.83
C ARG A 280 8.09 15.09 21.75
N ARG A 281 7.73 14.45 20.64
CA ARG A 281 6.39 13.92 20.42
C ARG A 281 6.15 12.72 21.34
N LYS A 282 4.91 12.60 21.80
CA LYS A 282 4.44 11.48 22.60
C LYS A 282 3.18 10.92 21.96
N ARG A 283 2.95 9.64 22.22
CA ARG A 283 1.67 9.04 21.87
C ARG A 283 0.56 9.62 22.75
N THR A 284 -0.62 9.72 22.17
CA THR A 284 -1.87 10.09 22.83
C THR A 284 -2.91 9.04 22.47
N THR A 285 -3.85 8.80 23.39
CA THR A 285 -5.00 7.95 23.12
C THR A 285 -5.88 8.59 22.05
N CYS A 286 -5.98 7.95 20.89
CA CYS A 286 -6.79 8.38 19.75
C CYS A 286 -7.89 7.34 19.47
N PRO A 287 -9.07 7.74 18.96
CA PRO A 287 -10.10 6.80 18.55
C PRO A 287 -9.62 5.92 17.39
N ALA A 288 -10.08 4.66 17.35
CA ALA A 288 -9.74 3.74 16.26
C ALA A 288 -10.20 4.23 14.87
N SER A 289 -11.12 5.19 14.81
CA SER A 289 -11.54 5.86 13.57
C SER A 289 -10.42 6.62 12.86
N ASP A 290 -9.33 6.96 13.55
CA ASP A 290 -8.20 7.67 12.96
C ASP A 290 -7.21 6.72 12.24
N LEU A 291 -7.43 5.41 12.31
CA LEU A 291 -6.61 4.43 11.60
C LEU A 291 -6.98 4.38 10.11
N VAL A 292 -5.94 4.27 9.26
CA VAL A 292 -6.08 3.97 7.84
C VAL A 292 -5.34 2.66 7.56
N VAL A 293 -6.10 1.59 7.28
CA VAL A 293 -5.57 0.23 7.10
C VAL A 293 -5.62 -0.17 5.63
N GLY A 294 -4.46 -0.46 5.04
CA GLY A 294 -4.34 -1.03 3.70
C GLY A 294 -4.26 -2.55 3.73
N LEU A 295 -4.87 -3.20 2.74
CA LEU A 295 -4.82 -4.65 2.49
C LEU A 295 -4.32 -4.86 1.06
N GLN A 296 -3.42 -5.81 0.83
CA GLN A 296 -2.87 -6.17 -0.49
C GLN A 296 -2.67 -7.68 -0.61
#